data_AF-A0A1G2YKP6-F1
#
_entry.id   AF-A0A1G2YKP6-F1
#
_cell.length_a   1.000
_cell.length_b   1.000
_cell.length_c   1.000
_cell.angle_alpha   90.00
_cell.angle_beta   90.00
_cell.angle_gamma   90.00
#
_symmetry.space_group_name_H-M   'P 1'
#
loop_
_entity.id
_entity.type
_entity.pdbx_description
1 polymer ?
#
loop_
_entity_poly.entity_id
_entity_poly.type
_entity_poly.pdbx_seq_one_letter_code
_entity_poly.pdbx_strand_id
1 'polypeptide(L)' 'MVSIKIDHHKVVREAISGRRKVDSEVLASMSILEERLEKLRKLGPHFAEIGFSAAAADISVSSAAMA' A
#
# COMPACT_ATOMS: atom_id res chain seq x y z
N MET A 1 -9.02 4.31 -24.71
CA MET A 1 -8.53 3.48 -23.59
C MET A 1 -8.99 4.15 -22.30
N VAL A 2 -10.05 3.64 -21.67
CA VAL A 2 -10.52 4.20 -20.39
C VAL A 2 -9.55 3.73 -19.32
N SER A 3 -8.65 4.62 -18.89
CA SER A 3 -7.80 4.33 -17.73
C SER A 3 -8.68 4.39 -16.49
N ILE A 4 -9.17 3.23 -16.04
CA ILE A 4 -9.81 3.12 -14.74
C ILE A 4 -8.70 3.38 -13.71
N LYS A 5 -8.69 4.59 -13.15
CA LYS A 5 -7.74 4.96 -12.11
C LYS A 5 -8.13 4.19 -10.85
N ILE A 6 -7.41 3.11 -10.56
CA ILE A 6 -7.60 2.34 -9.33
C ILE A 6 -7.19 3.23 -8.17
N ASP A 7 -8.09 3.40 -7.20
CA ASP A 7 -7.78 4.08 -5.95
C ASP A 7 -7.12 3.07 -4.99
N HIS A 8 -5.80 2.99 -5.05
CA HIS A 8 -5.01 2.10 -4.20
C HIS A 8 -5.23 2.37 -2.70
N HIS A 9 -5.51 3.61 -2.29
CA HIS A 9 -5.80 3.91 -0.88
C HIS A 9 -7.13 3.30 -0.45
N LYS A 10 -8.15 3.34 -1.33
CA LYS A 10 -9.44 2.71 -1.06
C LYS A 10 -9.31 1.19 -0.96
N VAL A 11 -8.60 0.56 -1.90
CA VAL A 11 -8.38 -0.89 -1.93
C VAL A 11 -7.71 -1.36 -0.63
N VAL A 12 -6.60 -0.73 -0.24
CA VAL A 12 -5.88 -1.09 0.99
C VAL A 12 -6.70 -0.78 2.25
N ARG A 13 -7.44 0.34 2.28
CA ARG A 13 -8.31 0.69 3.41
C ARG A 13 -9.42 -0.34 3.63
N GLU A 14 -10.03 -0.84 2.57
CA GLU A 14 -11.08 -1.86 2.67
C GLU A 14 -10.51 -3.17 3.24
N ALA A 15 -9.29 -3.54 2.85
CA ALA A 15 -8.57 -4.69 3.41
C ALA A 15 -8.25 -4.50 4.90
N ILE A 16 -7.67 -3.35 5.29
CA ILE A 16 -7.39 -3.01 6.70
C ILE A 16 -8.67 -3.03 7.54
N SER A 17 -9.78 -2.55 6.98
CA SER A 17 -11.08 -2.52 7.68
C SER A 17 -11.75 -3.90 7.77
N GLY A 18 -11.16 -4.96 7.20
CA GLY A 18 -11.79 -6.28 7.07
C GLY A 18 -12.99 -6.33 6.13
N ARG A 19 -13.25 -5.25 5.37
CA ARG A 19 -14.34 -5.18 4.38
C ARG A 19 -14.00 -5.92 3.08
N ARG A 20 -12.73 -6.23 2.87
CA ARG A 20 -12.19 -6.98 1.74
C ARG A 20 -11.14 -7.96 2.24
N LYS A 21 -11.04 -9.13 1.60
CA LYS A 21 -9.95 -10.09 1.84
C LYS A 21 -8.64 -9.53 1.27
N VAL A 22 -7.51 -9.80 1.92
CA VAL A 22 -6.19 -9.57 1.33
C VAL A 22 -6.01 -10.52 0.16
N ASP A 23 -6.06 -9.97 -1.05
CA ASP A 23 -5.91 -10.67 -2.34
C ASP A 23 -4.80 -10.01 -3.17
N SER A 24 -4.55 -10.53 -4.38
CA SER A 24 -3.48 -10.04 -5.25
C SER A 24 -3.63 -8.56 -5.64
N GLU A 25 -4.86 -8.04 -5.72
CA GLU A 25 -5.10 -6.63 -6.02
C GLU A 25 -4.75 -5.73 -4.81
N VAL A 26 -5.05 -6.21 -3.60
CA VAL A 26 -4.65 -5.54 -2.35
C VAL A 26 -3.12 -5.49 -2.24
N LEU A 27 -2.44 -6.60 -2.49
CA LEU A 27 -0.98 -6.66 -2.46
C LEU A 27 -0.35 -5.74 -3.52
N ALA A 28 -0.83 -5.80 -4.76
CA ALA A 28 -0.35 -4.91 -5.82
C ALA A 28 -0.58 -3.43 -5.50
N SER A 29 -1.74 -3.10 -4.93
CA SER A 29 -2.04 -1.73 -4.47
C SER A 29 -1.12 -1.28 -3.34
N MET A 30 -0.79 -2.18 -2.40
CA MET A 30 0.15 -1.90 -1.32
C MET A 30 1.55 -1.61 -1.86
N SER A 31 2.06 -2.43 -2.80
CA SER A 31 3.39 -2.21 -3.42
C SER A 31 3.48 -0.87 -4.15
N ILE A 32 2.41 -0.45 -4.84
CA ILE A 32 2.37 0.87 -5.50
C ILE A 32 2.42 2.00 -4.46
N LEU A 33 1.73 1.84 -3.32
CA LEU A 33 1.78 2.82 -2.24
C LEU A 33 3.16 2.87 -1.58
N GLU A 34 3.83 1.72 -1.41
CA GLU A 34 5.23 1.64 -0.93
C GLU A 34 6.19 2.40 -1.85
N GLU A 35 6.12 2.16 -3.17
CA GLU A 35 6.94 2.88 -4.15
C GLU A 35 6.71 4.40 -4.08
N ARG A 36 5.46 4.83 -3.92
CA ARG A 36 5.12 6.25 -3.77
C ARG A 36 5.66 6.84 -2.48
N LEU A 37 5.61 6.09 -1.37
CA LEU A 37 6.18 6.50 -0.09
C LEU A 37 7.70 6.63 -0.17
N GLU A 38 8.38 5.70 -0.84
CA GLU A 38 9.83 5.81 -1.07
C GLU A 38 10.18 7.04 -1.90
N LYS A 39 9.41 7.33 -2.96
CA LYS A 39 9.58 8.57 -3.74
C LYS A 39 9.37 9.80 -2.87
N LEU A 40 8.34 9.80 -2.01
CA LEU A 40 8.06 10.91 -1.09
C LEU A 40 9.22 11.13 -0.10
N ARG A 41 9.76 10.06 0.49
CA ARG A 41 10.92 10.12 1.39
C ARG A 41 12.15 10.73 0.71
N LYS A 42 12.32 10.51 -0.60
CA LYS A 42 13.42 11.09 -1.39
C LYS A 42 13.24 12.58 -1.70
N LEU A 43 12.05 13.16 -1.51
CA LEU A 43 11.82 14.59 -1.80
C LEU A 43 12.42 15.52 -0.74
N GLY A 44 12.72 15.03 0.45
CA GLY A 44 13.39 15.84 1.46
C GLY A 44 13.39 15.22 2.86
N PRO A 45 14.24 15.75 3.76
CA PRO A 45 14.45 15.20 5.09
C PRO A 45 13.18 15.22 5.97
N HIS A 46 12.27 16.17 5.74
CA HIS A 46 10.99 16.24 6.45
C HIS A 46 10.07 15.04 6.22
N PHE A 47 10.26 14.30 5.12
CA PHE A 47 9.47 13.13 4.79
C PHE A 47 10.13 11.81 5.24
N ALA A 48 11.36 11.86 5.76
CA ALA A 48 12.14 10.66 6.07
C ALA A 48 11.46 9.77 7.13
N GLU A 49 10.78 10.37 8.10
CA GLU A 49 10.12 9.66 9.20
C GLU A 49 8.68 9.23 8.88
N ILE A 50 8.14 9.63 7.72
CA ILE A 50 6.78 9.23 7.33
C ILE A 50 6.78 7.74 6.99
N GLY A 51 5.83 7.01 7.56
CA GLY A 51 5.67 5.56 7.38
C GLY A 51 4.20 5.14 7.33
N PHE A 52 3.99 3.88 6.98
CA PHE A 52 2.68 3.24 7.12
C PHE A 52 2.38 2.92 8.58
N SER A 53 1.09 2.86 8.91
CA SER A 53 0.64 2.33 10.20
C SER A 53 0.92 0.83 10.29
N ALA A 54 0.98 0.29 11.51
CA ALA A 54 1.18 -1.15 11.73
C ALA A 54 0.18 -2.01 10.94
N ALA A 55 -1.10 -1.64 10.96
CA ALA A 55 -2.14 -2.37 10.21
C ALA A 55 -1.92 -2.40 8.69
N ALA A 56 -1.30 -1.37 8.12
CA ALA A 56 -0.93 -1.35 6.71
C ALA A 56 0.36 -2.14 6.44
N ALA A 57 1.32 -2.11 7.37
CA ALA A 57 2.54 -2.91 7.28
C ALA A 57 2.27 -4.43 7.35
N ASP A 58 1.28 -4.87 8.13
CA ASP A 58 0.92 -6.29 8.23
C ASP A 58 0.42 -6.88 6.89
N ILE A 59 -0.14 -6.03 6.02
CA ILE A 59 -0.57 -6.42 4.66
C ILE A 59 0.65 -6.68 3.77
N SER A 60 1.72 -5.90 3.88
CA SER A 60 2.92 -6.12 3.05
C SER A 60 3.77 -7.30 3.53
N VAL A 61 3.82 -7.58 4.84
CA VAL A 61 4.47 -8.79 5.38
C VAL A 61 3.80 -10.07 4.87
N SER A 62 2.47 -10.05 4.68
CA SER A 62 1.72 -11.18 4.12
C SER A 62 2.10 -11.49 2.66
N SER A 63 2.62 -10.52 1.90
CA SER A 63 3.17 -10.74 0.56
C SER A 63 4.50 -11.51 0.58
N ALA A 64 5.32 -11.34 1.63
CA ALA A 64 6.64 -11.97 1.73
C ALA A 64 6.55 -13.47 2.01
N ALA A 65 5.44 -13.95 2.58
CA ALA A 65 5.20 -15.36 2.86
C ALA A 65 4.71 -16.19 1.65
N MET A 66 4.42 -15.53 0.51
CA MET A 66 3.98 -16.16 -0.74
C MET A 66 5.07 -16.19 -1.84
N ALA A 67 6.30 -15.81 -1.50
CA ALA A 67 7.47 -15.81 -2.41
C ALA A 67 8.34 -17.05 -2.22
#